data_AF-A0A4Y2MCA4-F1
#
_entry.id   AF-A0A4Y2MCA4-F1
#
_cell.length_a   1.000
_cell.length_b   1.000
_cell.length_c   1.000
_cell.angle_alpha   90.00
_cell.angle_beta   90.00
_cell.angle_gamma   90.00
#
_symmetry.space_group_name_H-M   'P 1'
#
loop_
_entity.id
_entity.type
_entity.pdbx_description
1 polymer ?
#
loop_
_entity_poly.entity_id
_entity_poly.type
_entity_poly.pdbx_seq_one_letter_code
_entity_poly.pdbx_strand_id
1 'polypeptide(L)'
;MYRQMLIDPDQQDLHRIMWKTVINAEVSAYRLKTVTYGMSNAPFLAIRALQQLVEDEKSRHPLSSEVLLHDTYMDDITNKNDLLQLMLDSSVVESEDVDVSRLEAGNDELEKEGSESNVAS
;
A
#
# COMPACT_ATOMS: atom_id res chain seq x y z
N MET A 1 -3.79 2.32 1.98
CA MET A 1 -3.93 1.31 0.90
C MET A 1 -2.64 1.08 0.10
N TYR A 2 -1.94 2.14 -0.32
CA TYR A 2 -0.81 2.04 -1.25
C TYR A 2 0.38 1.19 -0.77
N ARG A 3 0.74 1.25 0.52
CA ARG A 3 1.90 0.54 1.08
C ARG A 3 1.78 -0.98 1.10
N GLN A 4 0.59 -1.52 0.82
CA GLN A 4 0.37 -2.97 0.68
C GLN A 4 0.68 -3.47 -0.74
N MET A 5 1.09 -2.59 -1.64
CA MET A 5 1.40 -2.91 -3.03
C MET A 5 2.91 -2.82 -3.25
N LEU A 6 3.54 -3.96 -3.53
CA LEU A 6 4.94 -3.99 -3.89
C LEU A 6 5.16 -3.41 -5.30
N ILE A 7 6.21 -2.60 -5.43
CA ILE A 7 6.74 -2.19 -6.72
C ILE A 7 7.57 -3.35 -7.26
N ASP A 8 7.39 -3.65 -8.54
CA ASP A 8 8.21 -4.63 -9.26
C ASP A 8 9.70 -4.34 -9.01
N PRO A 9 10.51 -5.32 -8.56
CA PRO A 9 11.93 -5.12 -8.27
C PRO A 9 12.71 -4.43 -9.39
N ASP A 10 12.38 -4.70 -10.66
CA ASP A 10 13.04 -4.11 -11.82
C ASP A 10 12.68 -2.62 -12.01
N GLN A 11 11.59 -2.16 -11.39
CA GLN A 11 11.13 -0.77 -11.43
C GLN A 11 11.52 0.04 -10.18
N GLN A 12 11.92 -0.61 -9.08
CA GLN A 12 12.23 0.08 -7.81
C GLN A 12 13.35 1.12 -7.96
N ASP A 13 14.26 0.92 -8.91
CA ASP A 13 15.34 1.87 -9.18
C ASP A 13 14.86 3.23 -9.73
N LEU A 14 13.67 3.25 -10.35
CA LEU A 14 13.02 4.47 -10.82
C LEU A 14 12.35 5.25 -9.68
N HIS A 15 12.19 4.62 -8.50
CA HIS A 15 11.49 5.16 -7.34
C HIS A 15 12.45 5.43 -6.18
N ARG A 16 13.49 6.24 -6.44
CA ARG A 16 14.49 6.64 -5.44
C ARG A 16 14.12 7.92 -4.71
N ILE A 17 14.39 7.96 -3.42
CA ILE A 17 14.31 9.16 -2.58
C ILE A 17 15.71 9.50 -2.07
N MET A 18 16.11 10.75 -2.26
CA MET A 18 17.32 11.31 -1.64
C MET A 18 16.95 11.98 -0.33
N TRP A 19 17.59 11.56 0.76
CA TRP A 19 17.32 12.08 2.10
C TRP A 19 18.59 12.54 2.79
N LYS A 20 18.47 13.63 3.54
CA LYS A 20 19.56 14.23 4.30
C LYS A 20 19.03 14.73 5.63
N THR A 21 19.63 14.28 6.72
CA THR A 21 19.15 14.55 8.09
C THR A 21 19.48 15.96 8.58
N VAL A 22 20.63 16.50 8.16
CA VAL A 22 21.07 17.88 8.46
C VAL A 22 21.82 18.47 7.28
N ILE A 23 21.90 19.80 7.17
CA ILE A 23 22.47 20.53 6.01
C ILE A 23 23.90 20.11 5.64
N ASN A 24 24.68 19.58 6.58
CA ASN A 24 26.07 19.14 6.34
C ASN A 24 26.25 17.62 6.31
N ALA A 25 25.19 16.82 6.51
CA ALA A 25 25.30 15.37 6.41
C ALA A 25 25.49 14.91 4.95
N GLU A 26 26.01 13.71 4.79
CA GLU A 26 26.02 13.00 3.53
C GLU A 26 24.57 12.69 3.09
N VAL A 27 24.31 12.79 1.78
CA VAL A 27 23.00 12.48 1.21
C VAL A 27 22.90 10.97 1.08
N SER A 28 21.85 10.39 1.66
CA SER A 28 21.54 8.97 1.52
C SER A 28 20.48 8.76 0.45
N ALA A 29 20.66 7.75 -0.39
CA ALA A 29 19.66 7.30 -1.35
C ALA A 29 18.89 6.08 -0.81
N TYR A 30 17.59 6.07 -1.02
CA TYR A 30 16.70 4.97 -0.65
C TYR A 30 15.85 4.57 -1.83
N ARG A 31 15.61 3.27 -2.01
CA ARG A 31 14.62 2.76 -2.95
C ARG A 31 13.30 2.49 -2.23
N LEU A 32 12.21 2.93 -2.84
CA LEU A 32 10.87 2.58 -2.40
C LEU A 32 10.53 1.16 -2.85
N LYS A 33 10.12 0.31 -1.91
CA LYS A 33 9.64 -1.05 -2.22
C LYS A 33 8.15 -1.13 -2.50
N THR A 34 7.39 -0.12 -2.08
CA THR A 34 5.92 -0.13 -2.16
C THR A 34 5.39 1.12 -2.83
N VAL A 35 4.18 1.00 -3.38
CA VAL A 35 3.44 2.16 -3.87
C VAL A 35 3.21 3.13 -2.70
N THR A 36 3.37 4.42 -2.95
CA THR A 36 3.25 5.50 -1.96
C THR A 36 2.57 6.71 -2.60
N TYR A 37 2.22 7.67 -1.75
CA TYR A 37 1.62 8.93 -2.14
C TYR A 37 2.50 9.72 -3.11
N GLY A 38 1.86 10.43 -4.05
CA GLY A 38 2.55 11.28 -5.02
C GLY A 38 2.98 10.56 -6.30
N MET A 39 2.84 9.23 -6.39
CA MET A 39 2.96 8.54 -7.66
C MET A 39 1.69 8.69 -8.51
N SER A 40 1.87 9.03 -9.78
CA SER A 40 0.76 9.30 -10.72
C SER A 40 -0.16 8.10 -10.94
N ASN A 41 0.37 6.88 -10.83
CA ASN A 41 -0.39 5.63 -10.98
C ASN A 41 -0.96 5.09 -9.67
N ALA A 42 -0.56 5.62 -8.50
CA ALA A 42 -0.98 5.08 -7.21
C ALA A 42 -2.51 5.03 -7.04
N PRO A 43 -3.27 6.11 -7.33
CA PRO A 43 -4.74 6.07 -7.30
C PRO A 43 -5.35 4.93 -8.11
N PHE A 44 -4.87 4.77 -9.35
CA PHE A 44 -5.40 3.78 -10.27
C PHE A 44 -5.15 2.36 -9.75
N LEU A 45 -3.90 2.07 -9.33
CA LEU A 45 -3.53 0.76 -8.80
C LEU A 45 -4.38 0.40 -7.58
N ALA A 46 -4.66 1.38 -6.73
CA ALA A 46 -5.37 1.15 -5.49
C ALA A 46 -6.87 0.93 -5.68
N ILE A 47 -7.51 1.73 -6.53
CA ILE A 47 -8.91 1.49 -6.93
C ILE A 47 -9.03 0.12 -7.61
N ARG A 48 -8.10 -0.26 -8.49
CA ARG A 48 -8.13 -1.56 -9.18
C ARG A 48 -7.97 -2.73 -8.23
N ALA A 49 -7.06 -2.65 -7.27
CA ALA A 49 -6.90 -3.70 -6.26
C ALA A 49 -8.14 -3.82 -5.37
N LEU A 50 -8.75 -2.69 -4.99
CA LEU A 50 -9.97 -2.70 -4.20
C LEU A 50 -11.15 -3.33 -4.98
N GLN A 51 -11.31 -2.98 -6.26
CA GLN A 51 -12.32 -3.60 -7.12
C GLN A 51 -12.14 -5.12 -7.24
N GLN A 52 -10.89 -5.57 -7.35
CA GLN A 52 -10.59 -7.01 -7.40
C GLN A 52 -10.95 -7.69 -6.07
N LEU A 53 -10.56 -7.09 -4.94
CA LEU A 53 -10.91 -7.60 -3.61
C LEU A 53 -12.43 -7.73 -3.43
N VAL A 54 -13.19 -6.75 -3.90
CA VAL A 54 -14.66 -6.81 -3.88
C VAL A 54 -15.16 -7.98 -4.74
N GLU A 55 -14.66 -8.14 -5.95
CA GLU A 55 -15.10 -9.24 -6.83
C GLU A 55 -14.82 -10.62 -6.21
N ASP A 56 -13.67 -10.76 -5.54
CA ASP A 56 -13.25 -12.00 -4.89
C ASP A 56 -14.11 -12.30 -3.64
N GLU A 57 -14.43 -11.29 -2.83
CA GLU A 57 -15.11 -11.45 -1.53
C GLU A 57 -16.63 -11.18 -1.55
N LYS A 58 -17.21 -10.71 -2.66
CA LYS A 58 -18.65 -10.35 -2.75
C LYS A 58 -19.61 -11.46 -2.37
N SER A 59 -19.22 -12.71 -2.57
CA SER A 59 -20.05 -13.86 -2.22
C SER A 59 -20.15 -14.06 -0.70
N ARG A 60 -19.07 -13.74 0.03
CA ARG A 60 -18.98 -13.82 1.49
C ARG A 60 -19.51 -12.54 2.15
N HIS A 61 -19.28 -11.38 1.53
CA HIS A 61 -19.57 -10.06 2.10
C HIS A 61 -20.29 -9.14 1.09
N PRO A 62 -21.55 -9.44 0.72
CA PRO A 62 -22.26 -8.70 -0.34
C PRO A 62 -22.55 -7.24 0.02
N LEU A 63 -22.88 -6.93 1.29
CA LEU A 63 -23.18 -5.56 1.73
C LEU A 63 -21.90 -4.71 1.77
N SER A 64 -20.85 -5.22 2.41
CA SER A 64 -19.51 -4.60 2.40
C SER A 64 -18.98 -4.34 0.99
N SER A 65 -19.25 -5.24 0.05
CA SER A 65 -18.83 -5.11 -1.35
C SER A 65 -19.49 -3.94 -2.08
N GLU A 66 -20.79 -3.74 -1.85
CA GLU A 66 -21.54 -2.62 -2.43
C GLU A 66 -20.99 -1.28 -1.95
N VAL A 67 -20.74 -1.16 -0.64
CA VAL A 67 -20.10 0.01 -0.02
C VAL A 67 -18.73 0.30 -0.65
N LEU A 68 -17.87 -0.71 -0.74
CA LEU A 68 -16.50 -0.50 -1.23
C LEU A 68 -16.48 -0.08 -2.71
N LEU A 69 -17.45 -0.51 -3.51
CA LEU A 69 -17.59 -0.11 -4.92
C LEU A 69 -18.10 1.32 -5.11
N HIS A 70 -18.99 1.80 -4.24
CA HIS A 70 -19.72 3.04 -4.46
C HIS A 70 -19.24 4.20 -3.61
N ASP A 71 -18.70 3.92 -2.42
CA ASP A 71 -18.44 4.95 -1.41
C ASP A 71 -16.96 5.12 -1.08
N THR A 72 -16.05 4.52 -1.86
CA THR A 72 -14.60 4.70 -1.69
C THR A 72 -14.04 5.79 -2.60
N TYR A 73 -13.33 6.76 -2.02
CA TYR A 73 -12.51 7.74 -2.74
C TYR A 73 -11.07 7.71 -2.24
N MET A 74 -10.15 7.21 -3.08
CA MET A 74 -8.74 7.02 -2.71
C MET A 74 -8.62 6.15 -1.45
N ASP A 75 -8.02 6.66 -0.36
CA ASP A 75 -7.88 5.96 0.91
C ASP A 75 -9.09 6.17 1.85
N ASP A 76 -10.09 6.99 1.48
CA ASP A 76 -11.21 7.34 2.34
C ASP A 76 -12.51 6.64 1.91
N ILE A 77 -13.29 6.18 2.88
CA ILE A 77 -14.68 5.79 2.67
C ILE A 77 -15.55 6.98 3.04
N THR A 78 -16.31 7.46 2.06
CA THR A 78 -16.94 8.78 2.07
C THR A 78 -18.30 8.80 2.76
N ASN A 79 -18.96 7.65 2.92
CA ASN A 79 -20.25 7.54 3.58
C ASN A 79 -20.14 6.91 4.98
N LYS A 80 -20.58 7.66 5.99
CA LYS A 80 -20.53 7.25 7.40
C LYS A 80 -21.44 6.08 7.75
N ASN A 81 -22.60 5.96 7.09
CA ASN A 81 -23.50 4.83 7.36
C ASN A 81 -22.89 3.51 6.88
N ASP A 82 -22.12 3.60 5.81
CA ASP A 82 -21.52 2.45 5.15
C ASP A 82 -20.25 1.96 5.87
N LEU A 83 -19.53 2.88 6.53
CA LEU A 83 -18.48 2.54 7.49
C LEU A 83 -19.00 1.68 8.64
N LEU A 84 -20.17 1.99 9.18
CA LEU A 84 -20.77 1.18 10.24
C LEU A 84 -21.15 -0.21 9.73
N GLN A 85 -21.67 -0.30 8.50
CA GLN A 85 -22.03 -1.56 7.87
C GLN A 85 -20.81 -2.47 7.68
N LEU A 86 -19.68 -1.93 7.23
CA LEU A 86 -18.40 -2.65 7.14
C LEU A 86 -17.91 -3.16 8.50
N MET A 87 -18.02 -2.32 9.55
CA MET A 87 -17.61 -2.70 10.91
C MET A 87 -18.48 -3.81 11.50
N LEU A 88 -19.79 -3.81 11.19
CA LEU A 88 -20.72 -4.86 11.58
C LEU A 88 -20.40 -6.19 10.88
N ASP A 89 -20.18 -6.15 9.56
CA ASP A 89 -19.84 -7.33 8.75
C ASP A 89 -18.49 -7.95 9.19
N SER A 90 -17.50 -7.13 9.55
CA SER A 90 -16.20 -7.59 10.06
C SER A 90 -16.28 -8.28 11.42
N SER A 91 -17.29 -7.99 12.25
CA SER A 91 -17.44 -8.61 13.58
C SER A 91 -17.99 -10.05 13.52
N VAL A 92 -18.53 -10.47 12.37
CA VAL A 92 -19.12 -11.80 12.15
C VAL A 92 -18.10 -12.82 11.61
N VAL A 93 -16.86 -12.39 11.35
CA VAL A 93 -15.83 -13.22 10.71
C VAL A 93 -14.69 -13.51 11.69
N GLU A 94 -14.89 -14.49 12.58
CA GLU A 94 -13.79 -15.38 12.91
C GLU A 94 -13.61 -16.32 11.70
N SER A 95 -12.87 -15.90 10.68
CA SER A 95 -12.43 -16.81 9.61
C SER A 95 -10.96 -16.60 9.31
N GLU A 96 -10.19 -17.67 9.49
CA GLU A 96 -8.74 -17.82 9.40
C GLU A 96 -8.13 -17.65 7.98
N ASP A 97 -8.77 -16.93 7.05
CA ASP A 97 -8.36 -16.93 5.63
C ASP A 97 -7.85 -15.58 5.09
N VAL A 98 -7.80 -14.52 5.89
CA VAL A 98 -7.04 -13.32 5.49
C VAL A 98 -5.59 -13.56 5.86
N ASP A 99 -4.74 -13.83 4.87
CA ASP A 99 -3.30 -13.98 5.07
C ASP A 99 -2.67 -12.65 5.55
N VAL A 100 -2.73 -12.43 6.87
CA VAL A 100 -2.16 -11.27 7.57
C VAL A 100 -0.65 -11.15 7.34
N SER A 101 0.02 -12.22 6.90
CA SER A 101 1.45 -12.16 6.59
C SER A 101 1.78 -11.20 5.44
N ARG A 102 0.84 -10.96 4.51
CA ARG A 102 0.97 -9.93 3.46
C ARG A 102 0.91 -8.50 4.01
N LEU A 103 0.29 -8.29 5.17
CA LEU A 103 0.21 -6.98 5.83
C LEU A 103 1.45 -6.70 6.68
N GLU A 104 2.07 -7.73 7.28
CA GLU A 104 3.28 -7.57 8.10
C GLU A 104 4.56 -7.34 7.27
N ALA A 105 4.56 -7.67 5.98
CA ALA A 105 5.67 -7.43 5.06
C ALA A 105 5.95 -5.92 4.79
N GLY A 106 5.06 -5.04 5.23
CA GLY A 106 5.18 -3.58 5.07
C GLY A 106 6.17 -2.90 6.03
N ASN A 107 7.01 -3.63 6.78
CA ASN A 107 7.91 -3.00 7.77
C ASN A 107 9.38 -2.85 7.34
N ASP A 108 9.81 -3.44 6.22
CA ASP A 108 11.16 -3.26 5.63
C ASP A 108 11.12 -2.40 4.35
N GLU A 109 10.44 -1.24 4.43
CA GLU A 109 10.00 -0.42 3.29
C GLU A 109 11.11 0.36 2.54
N LEU A 110 12.29 0.50 3.14
CA LEU A 110 13.38 1.30 2.59
C LEU A 110 14.67 0.49 2.57
N GLU A 111 15.19 0.25 1.38
CA GLU A 111 16.53 -0.30 1.22
C GLU A 111 17.51 0.85 1.03
N LYS A 112 18.41 1.01 2.00
CA LYS A 112 19.52 1.96 1.91
C LYS A 112 20.55 1.39 0.94
N GLU A 113 20.95 2.15 -0.07
CA GLU A 113 22.12 1.77 -0.85
C GLU A 113 23.36 1.75 0.07
N GLY A 114 24.11 0.65 0.03
CA GLY A 114 25.43 0.58 0.65
C GLY A 114 26.29 1.72 0.11
N SER A 115 27.06 2.40 0.96
CA SER A 115 27.97 3.45 0.51
C SER A 115 28.91 2.84 -0.51
N GLU A 116 28.79 3.22 -1.79
CA GLU A 116 29.81 2.90 -2.77
C GLU A 116 31.07 3.68 -2.38
N SER A 117 31.95 3.02 -1.63
CA SER A 117 33.34 3.42 -1.56
C SER A 117 33.95 3.16 -2.94
N ASN A 118 33.75 4.09 -3.87
CA ASN A 118 34.57 4.16 -5.07
C ASN A 118 35.96 4.68 -4.66
N VAL A 119 36.72 3.81 -4.02
CA VAL A 119 38.18 3.84 -4.03
C VAL A 119 38.59 2.84 -5.09
N ALA A 120 38.78 3.31 -6.31
CA ALA A 120 39.54 2.60 -7.33
C ALA A 120 40.39 3.63 -8.07
N SER A 121 41.68 3.54 -7.74
CA SER A 121 42.93 4.11 -8.29
C SER A 121 42.90 5.06 -9.49
#